data_AF-A0A2N5ZIW4-F1
#
_entry.id   AF-A0A2N5ZIW4-F1
#
_cell.length_a   1.000
_cell.length_b   1.000
_cell.length_c   1.000
_cell.angle_alpha   90.00
_cell.angle_beta   90.00
_cell.angle_gamma   90.00
#
_symmetry.space_group_name_H-M   'P 1'
#
loop_
_entity.id
_entity.type
_entity.pdbx_description
1 polymer ?
#
loop_
_entity_poly.entity_id
_entity_poly.type
_entity_poly.pdbx_seq_one_letter_code
_entity_poly.pdbx_strand_id
1 'polypeptide(L)'
;MDNHQSSHKERNKEKKKEPGYVAYAKYSGMAFQTGFIIAAFTYGGFKLDEWVQTKFPVFLMLGLFAGIFLGIYITIKDIIKKK
;
A
#
# COMPACT_ATOMS: atom_id res chain seq x y z
N MET A 1 -24.99 -31.18 36.83
CA MET A 1 -24.18 -30.08 37.37
C MET A 1 -23.16 -29.73 36.33
N ASP A 2 -23.57 -28.81 35.47
CA ASP A 2 -22.77 -28.10 34.50
C ASP A 2 -21.61 -27.39 35.21
N ASN A 3 -20.40 -27.44 34.65
CA ASN A 3 -19.58 -26.23 34.60
C ASN A 3 -18.54 -26.32 33.47
N HIS A 4 -19.01 -25.93 32.30
CA HIS A 4 -18.21 -25.37 31.24
C HIS A 4 -17.64 -24.03 31.74
N GLN A 5 -16.34 -23.91 31.97
CA GLN A 5 -15.68 -22.60 32.03
C GLN A 5 -14.17 -22.74 31.75
N SER A 6 -13.85 -22.60 30.47
CA SER A 6 -12.86 -21.64 29.97
C SER A 6 -11.73 -21.22 30.94
N SER A 7 -10.49 -21.59 30.58
CA SER A 7 -9.34 -20.72 30.84
C SER A 7 -8.27 -20.87 29.76
N HIS A 8 -8.54 -20.18 28.66
CA HIS A 8 -7.59 -19.43 27.83
C HIS A 8 -6.16 -19.34 28.42
N LYS A 9 -5.27 -20.27 28.07
CA LYS A 9 -3.83 -20.16 28.37
C LYS A 9 -3.05 -19.94 27.09
N GLU A 10 -2.89 -18.64 26.81
CA GLU A 10 -1.73 -18.02 26.17
C GLU A 10 -1.07 -18.82 25.02
N ARG A 11 -1.51 -18.54 23.79
CA ARG A 11 -0.64 -18.69 22.62
C ARG A 11 0.53 -17.71 22.74
N ASN A 12 1.56 -18.15 23.44
CA ASN A 12 2.88 -17.55 23.45
C ASN A 12 3.41 -17.56 22.02
N LYS A 13 3.15 -16.48 21.28
CA LYS A 13 3.85 -16.19 20.03
C LYS A 13 5.27 -15.82 20.41
N GLU A 14 6.10 -16.83 20.64
CA GLU A 14 7.55 -16.65 20.51
C GLU A 14 7.78 -15.96 19.17
N LYS A 15 8.17 -14.68 19.22
CA LYS A 15 8.72 -13.98 18.08
C LYS A 15 10.02 -14.69 17.75
N LYS A 16 9.94 -15.80 17.00
CA LYS A 16 11.10 -16.44 16.37
C LYS A 16 11.84 -15.31 15.68
N LYS A 17 13.03 -14.99 16.16
CA LYS A 17 13.94 -14.05 15.51
C LYS A 17 14.11 -14.58 14.09
N GLU A 18 13.44 -13.95 13.13
CA GLU A 18 13.49 -14.41 11.74
C GLU A 18 14.98 -14.43 11.35
N PRO A 19 15.53 -15.56 10.88
CA PRO A 19 16.92 -15.64 10.44
C PRO A 19 17.18 -14.50 9.44
N GLY A 20 18.37 -13.89 9.46
CA GLY A 20 18.68 -12.76 8.55
C GLY A 20 18.33 -13.04 7.09
N TYR A 21 18.48 -14.28 6.62
CA TYR A 21 18.06 -14.73 5.28
C TYR A 21 16.55 -14.69 5.02
N VAL A 22 15.72 -14.90 6.04
CA VAL A 22 14.26 -14.76 5.93
C VAL A 22 13.88 -13.30 5.74
N ALA A 23 14.60 -12.36 6.36
CA ALA A 23 14.38 -10.93 6.12
C ALA A 23 14.70 -10.54 4.67
N TYR A 24 15.76 -11.09 4.07
CA TYR A 24 16.06 -10.89 2.64
C TYR A 24 14.98 -11.48 1.73
N ALA A 25 14.51 -12.70 2.00
CA ALA A 25 13.42 -13.32 1.25
C ALA A 25 12.12 -12.49 1.35
N LYS A 26 11.83 -11.96 2.54
CA LYS A 26 10.66 -11.11 2.82
C LYS A 26 10.78 -9.75 2.11
N TYR A 27 11.99 -9.18 2.09
CA TYR A 27 12.28 -7.94 1.39
C TYR A 27 12.14 -8.12 -0.13
N SER A 28 12.58 -9.25 -0.69
CA SER A 28 12.36 -9.58 -2.10
C SER A 28 10.87 -9.63 -2.43
N GLY A 29 10.04 -10.32 -1.64
CA GLY A 29 8.59 -10.35 -1.84
C GLY A 29 7.93 -8.97 -1.74
N MET A 30 8.39 -8.14 -0.80
CA MET A 30 7.93 -6.77 -0.63
C MET A 30 8.36 -5.86 -1.79
N ALA A 31 9.58 -6.04 -2.31
CA ALA A 31 10.09 -5.35 -3.49
C ALA A 31 9.31 -5.72 -4.75
N PHE A 32 8.94 -6.99 -4.92
CA PHE A 32 8.02 -7.41 -5.98
C PHE A 32 6.64 -6.76 -5.83
N GLN A 33 6.11 -6.68 -4.62
CA GLN A 33 4.82 -6.03 -4.36
C GLN A 33 4.84 -4.53 -4.72
N THR A 34 5.88 -3.79 -4.31
CA THR A 34 6.04 -2.37 -4.68
C THR A 34 6.36 -2.19 -6.16
N GLY A 35 7.19 -3.06 -6.73
CA GLY A 35 7.53 -3.06 -8.15
C GLY A 35 6.31 -3.31 -9.03
N PHE A 36 5.40 -4.18 -8.59
CA PHE A 36 4.13 -4.44 -9.29
C PHE A 36 3.22 -3.20 -9.30
N ILE A 37 3.10 -2.49 -8.17
CA ILE A 37 2.30 -1.26 -8.09
C ILE A 37 2.89 -0.17 -9.02
N ILE A 38 4.21 0.03 -8.99
CA ILE A 38 4.89 0.98 -9.88
C ILE A 38 4.70 0.58 -11.33
N ALA A 39 4.89 -0.70 -11.68
CA ALA A 39 4.67 -1.18 -13.02
C ALA A 39 3.22 -0.99 -13.47
N ALA A 40 2.22 -1.25 -12.62
CA ALA A 40 0.81 -1.05 -12.94
C ALA A 40 0.46 0.43 -13.12
N PHE A 41 0.96 1.32 -12.27
CA PHE A 41 0.75 2.77 -12.39
C PHE A 41 1.47 3.35 -13.59
N THR A 42 2.73 2.98 -13.80
CA THR A 42 3.53 3.44 -14.94
C THR A 42 2.98 2.88 -16.24
N TYR A 43 2.63 1.59 -16.31
CA TYR A 43 2.03 1.00 -17.50
C TYR A 43 0.62 1.53 -17.77
N GLY A 44 -0.21 1.71 -16.73
CA GLY A 44 -1.53 2.31 -16.86
C GLY A 44 -1.45 3.76 -17.34
N GLY A 45 -0.56 4.56 -16.74
CA GLY A 45 -0.30 5.94 -17.14
C GLY A 45 0.28 6.03 -18.55
N PHE A 46 1.26 5.19 -18.88
CA PHE A 46 1.94 5.17 -20.18
C PHE A 46 1.03 4.66 -21.30
N LYS A 47 0.20 3.64 -21.04
CA LYS A 47 -0.75 3.11 -22.03
C LYS A 47 -1.90 4.07 -22.30
N LEU A 48 -2.35 4.83 -21.31
CA LEU A 48 -3.26 5.95 -21.53
C LEU A 48 -2.58 7.10 -22.26
N ASP A 49 -1.30 7.33 -22.00
CA ASP A 49 -0.50 8.30 -22.74
C ASP A 49 -0.36 7.93 -24.23
N GLU A 50 -0.18 6.64 -24.50
CA GLU A 50 -0.11 6.06 -25.85
C GLU A 50 -1.45 6.18 -26.60
N TRP A 51 -2.58 5.95 -25.91
CA TRP A 51 -3.92 6.13 -26.48
C TRP A 51 -4.25 7.59 -26.79
N VAL A 52 -3.68 8.51 -26.01
CA VAL A 52 -3.89 9.95 -26.20
C VAL A 52 -2.90 10.51 -27.24
N GLN A 53 -1.83 9.79 -27.58
CA GLN A 53 -0.89 10.07 -28.68
C GLN A 53 -0.41 11.54 -28.74
N THR A 54 -0.45 12.24 -27.61
CA THR A 54 -0.18 13.66 -27.52
C THR A 54 1.22 13.81 -26.94
N LYS A 55 2.07 14.67 -27.51
CA LYS A 55 3.45 14.92 -27.03
C LYS A 55 3.58 15.36 -25.57
N PHE A 56 2.46 15.55 -24.87
CA PHE A 56 2.39 15.97 -23.48
C PHE A 56 1.78 14.84 -22.65
N PRO A 57 2.47 14.36 -21.60
CA PRO A 57 2.00 13.27 -20.76
C PRO A 57 0.86 13.69 -19.82
N VAL A 58 -0.30 14.05 -20.40
CA VAL A 58 -1.39 14.72 -19.68
C VAL A 58 -2.00 13.82 -18.62
N PHE A 59 -2.07 12.50 -18.85
CA PHE A 59 -2.61 11.57 -17.87
C PHE A 59 -1.69 11.40 -16.65
N LEU A 60 -0.38 11.49 -16.88
CA LEU A 60 0.62 11.51 -15.81
C LEU A 60 0.50 12.79 -14.99
N MET A 61 0.31 13.93 -15.65
CA MET A 61 -0.01 15.21 -15.02
C MET A 61 -1.32 15.16 -14.22
N LEU A 62 -2.39 14.64 -14.80
CA LEU A 62 -3.69 14.47 -14.14
C LEU A 62 -3.58 13.53 -12.94
N GLY A 63 -2.82 12.44 -13.04
CA GLY A 63 -2.51 11.56 -11.91
C GLY A 63 -1.75 12.27 -10.80
N LEU A 64 -0.74 13.10 -11.16
CA LEU A 64 0.00 13.91 -10.19
C LEU A 64 -0.90 14.96 -9.51
N PHE A 65 -1.68 15.70 -10.31
CA PHE A 65 -2.63 16.68 -9.80
C PHE A 65 -3.69 16.02 -8.94
N ALA A 66 -4.30 14.92 -9.38
CA ALA A 66 -5.26 14.16 -8.60
C ALA A 66 -4.65 13.68 -7.28
N GLY A 67 -3.41 13.17 -7.28
CA GLY A 67 -2.69 12.78 -6.07
C GLY A 67 -2.47 13.94 -5.11
N ILE A 68 -2.04 15.10 -5.62
CA ILE A 68 -1.86 16.32 -4.83
C ILE A 68 -3.21 16.82 -4.27
N PHE A 69 -4.24 16.88 -5.11
CA PHE A 69 -5.59 17.31 -4.70
C PHE A 69 -6.18 16.37 -3.65
N LEU A 70 -6.06 15.06 -3.83
CA LEU A 70 -6.56 14.08 -2.86
C LEU A 70 -5.78 14.15 -1.55
N GLY A 71 -4.45 14.27 -1.62
CA GLY A 71 -3.61 14.41 -0.43
C GLY A 71 -3.97 15.65 0.37
N ILE A 72 -4.05 16.81 -0.29
CA ILE A 72 -4.47 18.07 0.35
C ILE A 72 -5.89 17.95 0.90
N TYR A 73 -6.83 17.39 0.14
CA TYR A 73 -8.21 17.23 0.58
C TYR A 73 -8.32 16.31 1.80
N ILE A 74 -7.60 15.19 1.81
CA ILE A 74 -7.54 14.27 2.94
C ILE A 74 -6.90 14.97 4.14
N THR A 75 -5.73 15.60 3.98
CA THR A 75 -5.06 16.30 5.09
C THR A 75 -5.94 17.40 5.68
N ILE A 76 -6.59 18.22 4.86
CA ILE A 76 -7.52 19.26 5.32
C ILE A 76 -8.70 18.61 6.04
N LYS A 77 -9.33 17.58 5.46
CA LYS A 77 -10.44 16.88 6.12
C LYS A 77 -10.01 16.19 7.40
N ASP A 78 -8.82 15.63 7.48
CA ASP A 78 -8.34 14.91 8.66
C ASP A 78 -8.05 15.90 9.79
N ILE A 79 -7.48 17.07 9.46
CA ILE A 79 -7.31 18.18 10.41
C ILE A 79 -8.67 18.73 10.88
N ILE A 80 -9.63 18.92 9.97
CA ILE A 80 -10.97 19.45 10.32
C ILE A 80 -11.82 18.42 11.08
N LYS A 81 -11.70 17.13 10.75
CA LYS A 81 -12.52 16.05 11.32
C LYS A 81 -11.94 15.52 12.64
N LYS A 82 -10.72 15.89 13.01
CA LYS A 82 -10.12 15.51 14.31
C LYS A 82 -10.54 16.46 15.45
N LYS A 83 -11.84 16.78 15.51
CA LYS A 83 -12.51 17.42 16.64
C LYS A 83 -13.72 16.61 17.05
#